data_AF-A0A1J4NYL3-F1
#
_entry.id   AF-A0A1J4NYL3-F1
#
_cell.length_a   1.000
_cell.length_b   1.000
_cell.length_c   1.000
_cell.angle_alpha   90.00
_cell.angle_beta   90.00
_cell.angle_gamma   90.00
#
_symmetry.space_group_name_H-M   'P 1'
#
loop_
_entity.id
_entity.type
_entity.pdbx_description
1 polymer ?
#
loop_
_entity_poly.entity_id
_entity_poly.type
_entity_poly.pdbx_seq_one_letter_code
_entity_poly.pdbx_strand_id
1 'polypeptide(L)'
;MFFFRGGSYVRYEIDPATGAETVDHGSYPRAVADGWAAMPAPFAQSIDAVVPWPDGFVYFFKGPQYVRWDATDNSVDASFYPHDIADQWPALPASFAAGIDAAVNWGDGRAFFFKGSKYVRYDIAQDFVDRTLYPRDIGDGWPDFPAAFRTGVDAAVNWGNGSAYFFKGGSYLNYDIQGSKVRPGYPLPVTEPDKWPELVRAGFTASFDDVLEWPQADPARPPDIPARLDPCSRRTQPDVRCGGSFDLHAVFDDAIPSVPACGEYRQYVRGELKVGDQPVPFILRENGVATPRKMRSRPGPGSADDNFLEDGQAAGSPGNKFAVDLTYGHRNASVGNGNRFDMYLPQRRSGAEYVGRDEPGATGAAGSFFSIDVDFRGQVVDVCNGGAILFTNEWTVRCQVP
;
A
#
# COMPACT_ATOMS: atom_id res chain seq x y z
N MET A 1 -11.87 3.91 -5.47
CA MET A 1 -11.59 4.96 -6.49
C MET A 1 -11.98 6.37 -6.04
N PHE A 2 -11.38 7.39 -6.65
CA PHE A 2 -11.72 8.81 -6.48
C PHE A 2 -11.98 9.48 -7.84
N PHE A 3 -13.15 10.07 -8.01
CA PHE A 3 -13.49 10.88 -9.18
C PHE A 3 -13.35 12.36 -8.82
N PHE A 4 -12.51 13.09 -9.54
CA PHE A 4 -12.26 14.51 -9.29
C PHE A 4 -13.00 15.38 -10.31
N ARG A 5 -13.52 16.51 -9.85
CA ARG A 5 -14.17 17.51 -10.71
C ARG A 5 -14.17 18.86 -10.01
N GLY A 6 -13.42 19.81 -10.57
CA GLY A 6 -13.10 21.06 -9.89
C GLY A 6 -12.48 20.82 -8.52
N GLY A 7 -12.78 21.68 -7.56
CA GLY A 7 -12.27 21.57 -6.18
C GLY A 7 -13.00 20.51 -5.34
N SER A 8 -13.61 19.50 -5.95
CA SER A 8 -14.42 18.48 -5.28
C SER A 8 -14.18 17.08 -5.85
N TYR A 9 -14.56 16.08 -5.07
CA TYR A 9 -14.41 14.69 -5.44
C TYR A 9 -15.51 13.81 -4.86
N VAL A 10 -15.63 12.61 -5.43
CA VAL A 10 -16.43 11.50 -4.88
C VAL A 10 -15.50 10.32 -4.67
N ARG A 11 -15.57 9.71 -3.49
CA ARG A 11 -14.99 8.38 -3.23
C ARG A 11 -16.02 7.34 -3.64
N TYR A 12 -15.67 6.57 -4.65
CA TYR A 12 -16.50 5.53 -5.25
C TYR A 12 -15.85 4.17 -4.94
N GLU A 13 -16.59 3.33 -4.23
CA GLU A 13 -16.12 2.06 -3.70
C GLU A 13 -16.83 0.90 -4.38
N ILE A 14 -16.09 -0.17 -4.59
CA ILE A 14 -16.63 -1.42 -5.14
C ILE A 14 -16.31 -2.50 -4.13
N ASP A 15 -17.35 -3.13 -3.60
CA ASP A 15 -17.18 -4.26 -2.72
C ASP A 15 -16.57 -5.44 -3.51
N PRO A 16 -15.37 -5.93 -3.15
CA PRO A 16 -14.69 -6.95 -3.94
C PRO A 16 -15.39 -8.31 -3.92
N ALA A 17 -16.24 -8.59 -2.93
CA ALA A 17 -16.95 -9.86 -2.79
C ALA A 17 -18.27 -9.89 -3.58
N THR A 18 -18.98 -8.76 -3.65
CA THR A 18 -20.32 -8.66 -4.23
C THR A 18 -20.36 -7.87 -5.54
N GLY A 19 -19.31 -7.09 -5.83
CA GLY A 19 -19.29 -6.12 -6.92
C GLY A 19 -20.21 -4.93 -6.69
N ALA A 20 -20.74 -4.75 -5.48
CA ALA A 20 -21.64 -3.65 -5.17
C ALA A 20 -20.89 -2.32 -5.21
N GLU A 21 -21.38 -1.39 -6.03
CA GLU A 21 -20.88 -0.03 -6.14
C GLU A 21 -21.52 0.85 -5.07
N THR A 22 -20.73 1.68 -4.38
CA THR A 22 -21.22 2.55 -3.31
C THR A 22 -20.54 3.92 -3.31
N VAL A 23 -21.29 4.93 -2.87
CA VAL A 23 -20.80 6.26 -2.51
C VAL A 23 -21.45 6.63 -1.17
N ASP A 24 -20.66 7.17 -0.22
CA ASP A 24 -21.22 7.77 0.99
C ASP A 24 -21.84 9.15 0.68
N HIS A 25 -23.11 9.16 0.30
CA HIS A 25 -23.87 10.38 -0.03
C HIS A 25 -24.06 11.34 1.16
N GLY A 26 -23.73 10.92 2.39
CA GLY A 26 -23.68 11.84 3.53
C GLY A 26 -22.41 12.69 3.56
N SER A 27 -21.33 12.19 2.95
CA SER A 27 -20.01 12.81 2.95
C SER A 27 -19.59 13.36 1.58
N TYR A 28 -20.17 12.86 0.49
CA TYR A 28 -19.80 13.20 -0.89
C TYR A 28 -20.91 13.89 -1.68
N PRO A 29 -20.57 14.79 -2.63
CA PRO A 29 -19.22 15.19 -2.99
C PRO A 29 -18.56 16.04 -1.90
N ARG A 30 -17.26 15.81 -1.68
CA ARG A 30 -16.46 16.48 -0.66
C ARG A 30 -15.48 17.44 -1.33
N ALA A 31 -15.13 18.56 -0.67
CA ALA A 31 -14.09 19.45 -1.18
C ALA A 31 -12.72 18.77 -1.11
N VAL A 32 -11.87 18.98 -2.12
CA VAL A 32 -10.49 18.44 -2.11
C VAL A 32 -9.70 19.02 -0.93
N ALA A 33 -9.89 20.30 -0.60
CA ALA A 33 -9.26 20.93 0.56
C ALA A 33 -9.61 20.25 1.90
N ASP A 34 -10.80 19.63 2.01
CA ASP A 34 -11.23 18.96 3.23
C ASP A 34 -10.74 17.51 3.27
N GLY A 35 -10.71 16.82 2.12
CA GLY A 35 -10.28 15.43 1.98
C GLY A 35 -8.77 15.24 2.03
N TRP A 36 -8.05 16.19 1.44
CA TRP A 36 -6.59 16.20 1.30
C TRP A 36 -6.08 17.50 1.91
N ALA A 37 -6.17 17.61 3.23
CA ALA A 37 -5.88 18.86 3.95
C ALA A 37 -4.45 19.39 3.74
N ALA A 38 -3.48 18.51 3.41
CA ALA A 38 -2.12 18.90 3.08
C ALA A 38 -1.94 19.40 1.64
N MET A 39 -2.96 19.27 0.78
CA MET A 39 -2.89 19.64 -0.64
C MET A 39 -2.66 21.15 -0.79
N PRO A 40 -1.66 21.59 -1.58
CA PRO A 40 -1.47 23.00 -1.85
C PRO A 40 -2.72 23.64 -2.47
N ALA A 41 -3.02 24.88 -2.08
CA ALA A 41 -4.28 25.55 -2.41
C ALA A 41 -4.65 25.54 -3.91
N PRO A 42 -3.71 25.74 -4.87
CA PRO A 42 -4.05 25.64 -6.29
C PRO A 42 -4.56 24.25 -6.72
N PHE A 43 -3.98 23.18 -6.17
CA PHE A 43 -4.35 21.79 -6.46
C PHE A 43 -5.66 21.41 -5.73
N ALA A 44 -5.90 21.98 -4.55
CA ALA A 44 -7.16 21.78 -3.82
C ALA A 44 -8.38 22.44 -4.52
N GLN A 45 -8.15 23.38 -5.45
CA GLN A 45 -9.22 24.03 -6.22
C GLN A 45 -9.56 23.29 -7.52
N SER A 46 -8.62 22.53 -8.08
CA SER A 46 -8.79 21.67 -9.26
C SER A 46 -7.47 21.00 -9.57
N ILE A 47 -7.55 19.81 -10.14
CA ILE A 47 -6.41 19.09 -10.69
C ILE A 47 -6.63 18.94 -12.20
N ASP A 48 -5.57 18.67 -12.95
CA ASP A 48 -5.68 18.47 -14.40
C ASP A 48 -5.45 17.00 -14.76
N ALA A 49 -4.65 16.27 -13.97
CA ALA A 49 -4.47 14.83 -14.10
C ALA A 49 -3.99 14.21 -12.77
N VAL A 50 -4.20 12.92 -12.58
CA VAL A 50 -3.72 12.16 -11.42
C VAL A 50 -3.25 10.77 -11.81
N VAL A 51 -2.15 10.29 -11.24
CA VAL A 51 -1.66 8.93 -11.50
C VAL A 51 -0.98 8.33 -10.28
N PRO A 52 -1.34 7.10 -9.86
CA PRO A 52 -0.59 6.37 -8.86
C PRO A 52 0.69 5.79 -9.46
N TRP A 53 1.77 5.82 -8.70
CA TRP A 53 3.10 5.46 -9.17
C TRP A 53 3.70 4.33 -8.33
N PRO A 54 4.59 3.48 -8.90
CA PRO A 54 5.14 2.32 -8.18
C PRO A 54 6.03 2.65 -6.97
N ASP A 55 6.37 3.92 -6.75
CA ASP A 55 7.20 4.38 -5.63
C ASP A 55 6.38 4.64 -4.34
N GLY A 56 5.08 4.30 -4.35
CA GLY A 56 4.18 4.47 -3.20
C GLY A 56 3.53 5.85 -3.12
N PHE A 57 3.73 6.68 -4.14
CA PHE A 57 3.15 8.01 -4.23
C PHE A 57 2.09 8.13 -5.33
N VAL A 58 1.20 9.11 -5.16
CA VAL A 58 0.24 9.53 -6.17
C VAL A 58 0.61 10.93 -6.65
N TYR A 59 0.74 11.08 -7.97
CA TYR A 59 1.16 12.32 -8.59
C TYR A 59 -0.06 13.07 -9.10
N PHE A 60 -0.28 14.28 -8.59
CA PHE A 60 -1.34 15.19 -9.02
C PHE A 60 -0.72 16.29 -9.86
N PHE A 61 -1.21 16.51 -11.07
CA PHE A 61 -0.70 17.50 -12.01
C PHE A 61 -1.66 18.69 -12.11
N LYS A 62 -1.09 19.89 -12.28
CA LYS A 62 -1.81 21.13 -12.53
C LYS A 62 -0.96 22.12 -13.30
N GLY A 63 -1.41 22.51 -14.49
CA GLY A 63 -0.64 23.35 -15.40
C GLY A 63 0.78 22.79 -15.57
N PRO A 64 1.83 23.62 -15.50
CA PRO A 64 3.21 23.15 -15.68
C PRO A 64 3.79 22.46 -14.44
N GLN A 65 2.99 22.19 -13.40
CA GLN A 65 3.48 21.73 -12.11
C GLN A 65 2.81 20.44 -11.64
N TYR A 66 3.41 19.80 -10.65
CA TYR A 66 2.82 18.66 -9.96
C TYR A 66 3.15 18.66 -8.47
N VAL A 67 2.35 17.89 -7.72
CA VAL A 67 2.62 17.52 -6.33
C VAL A 67 2.64 16.00 -6.21
N ARG A 68 3.44 15.49 -5.28
CA ARG A 68 3.54 14.06 -5.01
C ARG A 68 2.96 13.76 -3.63
N TRP A 69 1.81 13.10 -3.60
CA TRP A 69 1.12 12.69 -2.39
C TRP A 69 1.62 11.33 -1.92
N ASP A 70 2.01 11.24 -0.66
CA ASP A 70 2.38 9.99 -0.01
C ASP A 70 1.11 9.22 0.37
N ALA A 71 0.87 8.08 -0.29
CA ALA A 71 -0.34 7.30 -0.07
C ALA A 71 -0.34 6.66 1.33
N THR A 72 0.83 6.34 1.88
CA THR A 72 0.97 5.71 3.21
C THR A 72 0.77 6.71 4.34
N ASP A 73 1.42 7.87 4.26
CA ASP A 73 1.32 8.89 5.30
C ASP A 73 0.09 9.80 5.12
N ASN A 74 -0.65 9.61 4.02
CA ASN A 74 -1.78 10.43 3.60
C ASN A 74 -1.47 11.93 3.66
N SER A 75 -0.33 12.33 3.06
CA SER A 75 0.16 13.70 3.13
C SER A 75 1.02 14.08 1.92
N VAL A 76 1.37 15.36 1.83
CA VAL A 76 2.37 15.87 0.89
C VAL A 76 3.30 16.81 1.64
N ASP A 77 4.60 16.78 1.31
CA ASP A 77 5.53 17.78 1.82
C ASP A 77 5.31 19.12 1.09
N ALA A 78 4.40 19.92 1.65
CA ALA A 78 4.06 21.24 1.12
C ALA A 78 5.22 22.25 1.19
N SER A 79 6.31 21.96 1.91
CA SER A 79 7.51 22.79 1.90
C SER A 79 8.41 22.52 0.69
N PHE A 80 8.24 21.36 0.08
CA PHE A 80 9.01 20.89 -1.07
C PHE A 80 8.24 21.02 -2.40
N TYR A 81 6.90 20.91 -2.35
CA TYR A 81 6.01 20.99 -3.52
C TYR A 81 5.29 22.34 -3.66
N PRO A 82 4.88 22.74 -4.88
CA PRO A 82 4.92 21.97 -6.14
C PRO A 82 6.28 22.04 -6.87
N HIS A 83 6.47 21.14 -7.82
CA HIS A 83 7.61 21.14 -8.75
C HIS A 83 7.18 21.28 -10.19
N ASP A 84 8.07 21.84 -11.01
CA ASP A 84 7.84 22.00 -12.44
C ASP A 84 8.05 20.66 -13.16
N ILE A 85 7.10 20.32 -14.04
CA ILE A 85 7.13 19.08 -14.83
C ILE A 85 8.35 19.07 -15.74
N ALA A 86 8.70 20.22 -16.33
CA ALA A 86 9.86 20.35 -17.22
C ALA A 86 11.18 19.91 -16.57
N ASP A 87 11.33 20.15 -15.26
CA ASP A 87 12.57 19.91 -14.54
C ASP A 87 12.64 18.48 -13.98
N GLN A 88 11.51 17.96 -13.49
CA GLN A 88 11.46 16.67 -12.79
C GLN A 88 11.03 15.50 -13.68
N TRP A 89 10.42 15.78 -14.84
CA TRP A 89 10.02 14.78 -15.83
C TRP A 89 10.72 15.03 -17.16
N PRO A 90 12.07 15.00 -17.19
CA PRO A 90 12.84 15.39 -18.36
C PRO A 90 12.55 14.51 -19.58
N ALA A 91 12.05 13.28 -19.40
CA ALA A 91 11.65 12.43 -20.51
C ALA A 91 10.42 12.96 -21.28
N LEU A 92 9.50 13.67 -20.59
CA LEU A 92 8.29 14.21 -21.23
C LEU A 92 8.65 15.29 -22.27
N PRO A 93 7.99 15.31 -23.44
CA PRO A 93 8.14 16.39 -24.42
C PRO A 93 7.70 17.74 -23.83
N ALA A 94 8.29 18.84 -24.31
CA ALA A 94 7.98 20.19 -23.83
C ALA A 94 6.47 20.55 -23.92
N SER A 95 5.74 19.98 -24.88
CA SER A 95 4.29 20.17 -24.99
C SER A 95 3.51 19.58 -23.81
N PHE A 96 4.01 18.52 -23.18
CA PHE A 96 3.43 17.89 -21.98
C PHE A 96 3.96 18.51 -20.68
N ALA A 97 5.14 19.13 -20.71
CA ALA A 97 5.68 19.87 -19.57
C ALA A 97 4.86 21.12 -19.19
N ALA A 98 4.05 21.64 -20.12
CA ALA A 98 3.12 22.75 -19.85
C ALA A 98 1.81 22.30 -19.18
N GLY A 99 1.58 20.99 -19.05
CA GLY A 99 0.44 20.38 -18.37
C GLY A 99 -0.09 19.14 -19.07
N ILE A 100 -0.88 18.37 -18.35
CA ILE A 100 -1.38 17.05 -18.73
C ILE A 100 -2.90 17.08 -18.52
N ASP A 101 -3.66 16.55 -19.48
CA ASP A 101 -5.14 16.57 -19.44
C ASP A 101 -5.72 15.28 -18.84
N ALA A 102 -4.98 14.17 -18.88
CA ALA A 102 -5.31 12.91 -18.20
C ALA A 102 -4.05 12.04 -18.10
N ALA A 103 -3.95 11.22 -17.06
CA ALA A 103 -2.86 10.27 -16.90
C ALA A 103 -3.38 8.90 -16.44
N VAL A 104 -2.77 7.82 -16.93
CA VAL A 104 -3.12 6.47 -16.48
C VAL A 104 -1.87 5.61 -16.39
N ASN A 105 -1.71 4.95 -15.24
CA ASN A 105 -0.79 3.84 -15.12
C ASN A 105 -1.42 2.62 -15.78
N TRP A 106 -0.81 2.15 -16.87
CA TRP A 106 -1.37 1.06 -17.68
C TRP A 106 -1.26 -0.31 -17.02
N GLY A 107 -0.38 -0.40 -16.03
CA GLY A 107 -0.22 -1.55 -15.19
C GLY A 107 0.78 -2.60 -15.66
N ASP A 108 1.50 -2.31 -16.74
CA ASP A 108 2.57 -3.17 -17.26
C ASP A 108 3.93 -2.48 -17.26
N GLY A 109 4.15 -1.59 -16.29
CA GLY A 109 5.35 -0.76 -16.19
C GLY A 109 5.34 0.45 -17.12
N ARG A 110 4.20 0.74 -17.77
CA ARG A 110 4.02 1.91 -18.63
C ARG A 110 2.95 2.84 -18.08
N ALA A 111 3.15 4.13 -18.27
CA ALA A 111 2.12 5.15 -18.06
C ALA A 111 1.80 5.85 -19.38
N PHE A 112 0.55 6.27 -19.55
CA PHE A 112 0.12 7.08 -20.68
C PHE A 112 -0.31 8.44 -20.17
N PHE A 113 0.23 9.50 -20.77
CA PHE A 113 -0.19 10.87 -20.50
C PHE A 113 -0.84 11.43 -21.76
N PHE A 114 -1.97 12.11 -21.61
CA PHE A 114 -2.77 12.69 -22.69
C PHE A 114 -2.75 14.21 -22.63
N LYS A 115 -2.70 14.86 -23.80
CA LYS A 115 -2.82 16.32 -23.93
C LYS A 115 -3.37 16.69 -25.30
N GLY A 116 -4.54 17.32 -25.34
CA GLY A 116 -5.27 17.58 -26.57
C GLY A 116 -5.38 16.31 -27.42
N SER A 117 -5.16 16.40 -28.73
CA SER A 117 -5.24 15.23 -29.62
C SER A 117 -4.03 14.27 -29.53
N LYS A 118 -3.11 14.49 -28.58
CA LYS A 118 -1.83 13.78 -28.50
C LYS A 118 -1.72 12.96 -27.22
N TYR A 119 -0.87 11.95 -27.25
CA TYR A 119 -0.47 11.20 -26.08
C TYR A 119 1.01 10.83 -26.12
N VAL A 120 1.57 10.50 -24.97
CA VAL A 120 2.91 9.92 -24.81
C VAL A 120 2.81 8.60 -24.05
N ARG A 121 3.68 7.65 -24.40
CA ARG A 121 3.87 6.41 -23.62
C ARG A 121 5.19 6.50 -22.88
N TYR A 122 5.09 6.50 -21.57
CA TYR A 122 6.21 6.63 -20.65
C TYR A 122 6.57 5.24 -20.10
N ASP A 123 7.86 4.90 -20.15
CA ASP A 123 8.42 3.72 -19.50
C ASP A 123 8.81 4.08 -18.06
N ILE A 124 8.12 3.50 -17.08
CA ILE A 124 8.26 3.86 -15.68
C ILE A 124 9.63 3.46 -15.13
N ALA A 125 10.08 2.25 -15.46
CA ALA A 125 11.34 1.71 -14.93
C ALA A 125 12.57 2.42 -15.52
N GLN A 126 12.47 2.85 -16.77
CA GLN A 126 13.57 3.52 -17.47
C GLN A 126 13.55 5.04 -17.36
N ASP A 127 12.50 5.64 -16.79
CA ASP A 127 12.27 7.10 -16.84
C ASP A 127 12.44 7.62 -18.28
N PHE A 128 11.68 7.05 -19.22
CA PHE A 128 11.93 7.23 -20.65
C PHE A 128 10.68 7.40 -21.49
N VAL A 129 10.78 8.25 -22.50
CA VAL A 129 9.82 8.39 -23.61
C VAL A 129 10.60 8.36 -24.91
N ASP A 130 10.16 7.53 -25.86
CA ASP A 130 10.73 7.52 -27.20
C ASP A 130 10.31 8.80 -27.98
N ARG A 131 11.17 9.81 -27.93
CA ARG A 131 10.95 11.11 -28.58
C ARG A 131 10.93 11.05 -30.12
N THR A 132 11.29 9.91 -30.73
CA THR A 132 11.14 9.72 -32.19
C THR A 132 9.72 9.32 -32.57
N LEU A 133 8.95 8.77 -31.61
CA LEU A 133 7.58 8.32 -31.80
C LEU A 133 6.56 9.24 -31.13
N TYR A 134 6.94 9.93 -30.05
CA TYR A 134 6.05 10.72 -29.21
C TYR A 134 6.40 12.21 -29.21
N PRO A 135 5.40 13.11 -29.09
CA PRO A 135 3.98 12.83 -28.88
C PRO A 135 3.26 12.33 -30.15
N ARG A 136 2.43 11.30 -30.00
CA ARG A 136 1.69 10.66 -31.10
C ARG A 136 0.23 11.08 -31.08
N ASP A 137 -0.43 11.15 -32.24
CA ASP A 137 -1.88 11.36 -32.29
C ASP A 137 -2.64 10.22 -31.63
N ILE A 138 -3.65 10.56 -30.83
CA ILE A 138 -4.53 9.57 -30.19
C ILE A 138 -5.17 8.68 -31.25
N GLY A 139 -5.63 9.27 -32.36
CA GLY A 139 -6.24 8.52 -33.47
C GLY A 139 -5.31 7.49 -34.13
N ASP A 140 -4.00 7.65 -34.03
CA ASP A 140 -3.03 6.70 -34.59
C ASP A 140 -2.65 5.61 -33.58
N GLY A 141 -2.59 5.96 -32.29
CA GLY A 141 -2.27 5.03 -31.21
C GLY A 141 -3.44 4.17 -30.76
N TRP A 142 -4.65 4.71 -30.88
CA TRP A 142 -5.91 4.15 -30.40
C TRP A 142 -6.92 4.20 -31.55
N PRO A 143 -6.75 3.36 -32.59
CA PRO A 143 -7.41 3.51 -33.89
C PRO A 143 -8.93 3.36 -33.84
N ASP A 144 -9.44 2.77 -32.79
CA ASP A 144 -10.84 2.49 -32.50
C ASP A 144 -11.45 3.46 -31.48
N PHE A 145 -10.68 4.44 -30.97
CA PHE A 145 -11.28 5.57 -30.27
C PHE A 145 -12.25 6.32 -31.20
N PRO A 146 -13.47 6.65 -30.73
CA PRO A 146 -14.40 7.49 -31.49
C PRO A 146 -13.82 8.89 -31.76
N ALA A 147 -14.31 9.56 -32.80
CA ALA A 147 -13.79 10.87 -33.24
C ALA A 147 -13.68 11.90 -32.09
N ALA A 148 -14.64 11.93 -31.17
CA ALA A 148 -14.63 12.82 -30.01
C ALA A 148 -13.42 12.56 -29.09
N PHE A 149 -13.05 11.30 -28.85
CA PHE A 149 -11.92 10.93 -27.99
C PHE A 149 -10.57 11.09 -28.68
N ARG A 150 -10.53 11.18 -30.01
CA ARG A 150 -9.28 11.45 -30.75
C ARG A 150 -8.80 12.89 -30.61
N THR A 151 -9.66 13.81 -30.18
CA THR A 151 -9.30 15.21 -29.94
C THR A 151 -8.83 15.46 -28.50
N GLY A 152 -8.96 14.47 -27.62
CA GLY A 152 -8.42 14.46 -26.26
C GLY A 152 -9.21 13.59 -25.31
N VAL A 153 -8.63 13.36 -24.15
CA VAL A 153 -9.19 12.59 -23.03
C VAL A 153 -9.15 13.50 -21.81
N ASP A 154 -10.25 13.56 -21.07
CA ASP A 154 -10.40 14.46 -19.92
C ASP A 154 -10.12 13.71 -18.60
N ALA A 155 -10.22 12.38 -18.59
CA ALA A 155 -9.79 11.53 -17.46
C ALA A 155 -9.51 10.10 -17.93
N ALA A 156 -8.62 9.38 -17.26
CA ALA A 156 -8.34 7.98 -17.59
C ALA A 156 -7.98 7.16 -16.35
N VAL A 157 -8.51 5.95 -16.25
CA VAL A 157 -8.20 5.04 -15.14
C VAL A 157 -8.09 3.61 -15.61
N ASN A 158 -7.09 2.89 -15.12
CA ASN A 158 -7.05 1.43 -15.22
C ASN A 158 -7.89 0.86 -14.08
N TRP A 159 -8.90 0.07 -14.40
CA TRP A 159 -9.84 -0.48 -13.44
C TRP A 159 -9.29 -1.67 -12.64
N GLY A 160 -8.10 -2.16 -12.95
CA GLY A 160 -7.51 -3.35 -12.31
C GLY A 160 -8.15 -4.68 -12.77
N ASN A 161 -9.30 -4.66 -13.43
CA ASN A 161 -10.00 -5.87 -13.91
C ASN A 161 -9.74 -6.21 -15.40
N GLY A 162 -8.67 -5.67 -15.97
CA GLY A 162 -8.36 -5.80 -17.40
C GLY A 162 -9.12 -4.81 -18.31
N SER A 163 -9.88 -3.88 -17.73
CA SER A 163 -10.48 -2.76 -18.45
C SER A 163 -9.81 -1.43 -18.07
N ALA A 164 -9.66 -0.53 -19.04
CA ALA A 164 -9.36 0.87 -18.80
C ALA A 164 -10.57 1.72 -19.19
N TYR A 165 -10.86 2.76 -18.41
CA TYR A 165 -11.93 3.69 -18.69
C TYR A 165 -11.34 5.04 -19.09
N PHE A 166 -11.85 5.60 -20.18
CA PHE A 166 -11.48 6.92 -20.68
C PHE A 166 -12.70 7.81 -20.69
N PHE A 167 -12.60 9.02 -20.16
CA PHE A 167 -13.72 9.96 -20.06
C PHE A 167 -13.50 11.17 -20.95
N LYS A 168 -14.59 11.68 -21.51
CA LYS A 168 -14.62 12.94 -22.25
C LYS A 168 -15.99 13.59 -22.13
N GLY A 169 -16.04 14.80 -21.58
CA GLY A 169 -17.29 15.44 -21.18
C GLY A 169 -18.11 14.50 -20.28
N GLY A 170 -19.41 14.41 -20.52
CA GLY A 170 -20.29 13.48 -19.80
C GLY A 170 -20.34 12.06 -20.38
N SER A 171 -19.33 11.62 -21.14
CA SER A 171 -19.29 10.30 -21.80
C SER A 171 -18.00 9.55 -21.50
N TYR A 172 -18.02 8.23 -21.66
CA TYR A 172 -16.88 7.38 -21.37
C TYR A 172 -16.75 6.19 -22.34
N LEU A 173 -15.54 5.64 -22.43
CA LEU A 173 -15.20 4.40 -23.10
C LEU A 173 -14.85 3.33 -22.06
N ASN A 174 -15.22 2.08 -22.31
CA ASN A 174 -14.58 0.92 -21.69
C ASN A 174 -13.66 0.29 -22.73
N TYR A 175 -12.37 0.27 -22.44
CA TYR A 175 -11.32 -0.29 -23.26
C TYR A 175 -10.85 -1.62 -22.68
N ASP A 176 -10.90 -2.67 -23.49
CA ASP A 176 -10.35 -3.98 -23.20
C ASP A 176 -8.83 -3.94 -23.35
N ILE A 177 -8.09 -3.98 -22.24
CA ILE A 177 -6.62 -3.86 -22.23
C ILE A 177 -5.99 -5.03 -22.99
N GLN A 178 -6.42 -6.26 -22.72
CA GLN A 178 -5.88 -7.46 -23.35
C GLN A 178 -6.25 -7.51 -24.83
N GLY A 179 -7.52 -7.22 -25.16
CA GLY A 179 -8.00 -7.14 -26.52
C GLY A 179 -7.45 -5.96 -27.32
N SER A 180 -6.84 -4.98 -26.63
CA SER A 180 -6.38 -3.70 -27.17
C SER A 180 -7.44 -3.03 -28.03
N LYS A 181 -8.66 -2.92 -27.48
CA LYS A 181 -9.78 -2.32 -28.20
C LYS A 181 -10.86 -1.72 -27.30
N VAL A 182 -11.57 -0.72 -27.80
CA VAL A 182 -12.82 -0.22 -27.22
C VAL A 182 -13.88 -1.33 -27.31
N ARG A 183 -14.56 -1.62 -26.20
CA ARG A 183 -15.64 -2.62 -26.18
C ARG A 183 -16.83 -2.14 -27.04
N PRO A 184 -17.61 -3.06 -27.65
CA PRO A 184 -18.79 -2.67 -28.42
C PRO A 184 -19.81 -1.89 -27.58
N GLY A 185 -20.45 -0.89 -28.18
CA GLY A 185 -21.50 -0.08 -27.55
C GLY A 185 -21.01 1.22 -26.90
N TYR A 186 -19.70 1.47 -26.89
CA TYR A 186 -19.11 2.72 -26.40
C TYR A 186 -18.89 3.74 -27.54
N PRO A 187 -18.95 5.05 -27.26
CA PRO A 187 -19.06 5.67 -25.95
C PRO A 187 -20.48 5.63 -25.38
N LEU A 188 -20.58 5.55 -24.06
CA LEU A 188 -21.83 5.69 -23.32
C LEU A 188 -21.81 6.98 -22.49
N PRO A 189 -22.95 7.64 -22.25
CA PRO A 189 -23.01 8.72 -21.28
C PRO A 189 -22.79 8.18 -19.86
N VAL A 190 -22.20 8.97 -18.97
CA VAL A 190 -22.08 8.61 -17.54
C VAL A 190 -23.46 8.38 -16.91
N THR A 191 -24.49 9.04 -17.45
CA THR A 191 -25.89 8.87 -17.04
C THR A 191 -26.58 7.65 -17.64
N GLU A 192 -25.86 6.77 -18.35
CA GLU A 192 -26.44 5.53 -18.88
C GLU A 192 -27.06 4.71 -17.73
N PRO A 193 -28.33 4.28 -17.83
CA PRO A 193 -28.99 3.52 -16.79
C PRO A 193 -28.16 2.30 -16.33
N ASP A 194 -28.12 2.11 -15.02
CA ASP A 194 -27.46 0.98 -14.34
C ASP A 194 -25.93 0.86 -14.57
N LYS A 195 -25.27 1.87 -15.16
CA LYS A 195 -23.80 1.85 -15.36
C LYS A 195 -23.02 2.58 -14.28
N TRP A 196 -23.53 3.71 -13.79
CA TRP A 196 -22.89 4.53 -12.77
C TRP A 196 -23.91 5.09 -11.76
N PRO A 197 -24.82 4.25 -11.20
CA PRO A 197 -25.94 4.73 -10.41
C PRO A 197 -25.50 5.62 -9.24
N GLU A 198 -24.41 5.25 -8.56
CA GLU A 198 -23.93 5.98 -7.39
C GLU A 198 -23.19 7.28 -7.75
N LEU A 199 -22.45 7.34 -8.87
CA LEU A 199 -21.87 8.61 -9.35
C LEU A 199 -22.95 9.59 -9.83
N VAL A 200 -23.96 9.07 -10.53
CA VAL A 200 -25.11 9.87 -10.99
C VAL A 200 -25.86 10.44 -9.80
N ARG A 201 -26.11 9.61 -8.78
CA ARG A 201 -26.75 10.04 -7.53
C ARG A 201 -25.93 11.10 -6.77
N ALA A 202 -24.60 11.02 -6.84
CA ALA A 202 -23.70 12.03 -6.29
C ALA A 202 -23.58 13.31 -7.17
N GLY A 203 -24.25 13.36 -8.33
CA GLY A 203 -24.21 14.51 -9.26
C GLY A 203 -22.94 14.61 -10.11
N PHE A 204 -22.12 13.56 -10.14
CA PHE A 204 -20.86 13.47 -10.87
C PHE A 204 -21.09 12.95 -12.31
N THR A 205 -21.80 13.73 -13.12
CA THR A 205 -22.27 13.32 -14.47
C THR A 205 -21.68 14.11 -15.64
N ALA A 206 -20.86 15.13 -15.37
CA ALA A 206 -20.21 15.96 -16.38
C ALA A 206 -18.74 15.55 -16.58
N SER A 207 -17.96 16.40 -17.26
CA SER A 207 -16.51 16.21 -17.38
C SER A 207 -15.86 16.04 -16.01
N PHE A 208 -14.95 15.09 -15.93
CA PHE A 208 -14.05 14.91 -14.79
C PHE A 208 -12.76 15.68 -15.04
N ASP A 209 -12.09 16.04 -13.94
CA ASP A 209 -10.72 16.56 -13.95
C ASP A 209 -9.73 15.40 -14.11
N ASP A 210 -9.91 14.32 -13.33
CA ASP A 210 -9.35 13.00 -13.61
C ASP A 210 -10.02 11.94 -12.70
N VAL A 211 -9.65 10.66 -12.84
CA VAL A 211 -10.09 9.56 -11.99
C VAL A 211 -8.89 8.78 -11.47
N LEU A 212 -8.84 8.57 -10.15
CA LEU A 212 -7.79 7.84 -9.47
C LEU A 212 -8.30 6.50 -8.97
N GLU A 213 -7.67 5.41 -9.37
CA GLU A 213 -7.71 4.19 -8.56
C GLU A 213 -6.66 4.28 -7.47
N TRP A 214 -7.12 4.26 -6.22
CA TRP A 214 -6.27 4.52 -5.06
C TRP A 214 -5.45 3.28 -4.71
N PRO A 215 -4.14 3.40 -4.45
CA PRO A 215 -3.35 2.29 -3.94
C PRO A 215 -3.96 1.77 -2.63
N GLN A 216 -4.19 0.46 -2.57
CA GLN A 216 -4.77 -0.19 -1.40
C GLN A 216 -4.09 -1.55 -1.20
N ALA A 217 -4.40 -2.17 -0.07
CA ALA A 217 -3.93 -3.51 0.23
C ALA A 217 -5.13 -4.42 0.42
N ASP A 218 -5.17 -5.52 -0.33
CA ASP A 218 -6.15 -6.59 -0.14
C ASP A 218 -5.39 -7.92 -0.10
N PRO A 219 -5.55 -8.80 0.91
CA PRO A 219 -4.84 -10.07 0.92
C PRO A 219 -5.28 -10.95 -0.24
N ALA A 220 -4.35 -11.31 -1.13
CA ALA A 220 -4.58 -12.19 -2.29
C ALA A 220 -5.14 -13.56 -1.93
N ARG A 221 -4.96 -13.94 -0.66
CA ARG A 221 -5.49 -15.12 0.00
C ARG A 221 -5.52 -14.85 1.50
N PRO A 222 -6.25 -15.65 2.31
CA PRO A 222 -6.14 -15.59 3.76
C PRO A 222 -4.66 -15.61 4.17
N PRO A 223 -4.18 -14.58 4.91
CA PRO A 223 -2.79 -14.55 5.38
C PRO A 223 -2.47 -15.79 6.21
N ASP A 224 -1.30 -16.37 5.98
CA ASP A 224 -0.85 -17.58 6.66
C ASP A 224 0.11 -17.17 7.79
N ILE A 225 -0.48 -16.81 8.93
CA ILE A 225 0.23 -16.19 10.05
C ILE A 225 -0.30 -16.78 11.36
N PRO A 226 0.44 -17.68 12.03
CA PRO A 226 1.68 -18.28 11.56
C PRO A 226 1.41 -19.36 10.50
N ALA A 227 2.20 -19.38 9.43
CA ALA A 227 2.14 -20.40 8.38
C ALA A 227 2.61 -21.77 8.83
N ARG A 228 3.61 -21.77 9.71
CA ARG A 228 4.16 -22.95 10.34
C ARG A 228 4.52 -22.58 11.75
N LEU A 229 3.95 -23.27 12.73
CA LEU A 229 4.36 -23.15 14.13
C LEU A 229 5.12 -24.42 14.49
N ASP A 230 6.44 -24.34 14.53
CA ASP A 230 7.27 -25.47 14.90
C ASP A 230 7.23 -25.66 16.42
N PRO A 231 7.03 -26.90 16.89
CA PRO A 231 7.04 -27.19 18.31
C PRO A 231 8.45 -26.93 18.87
N CYS A 232 8.49 -26.66 20.17
CA CYS A 232 9.74 -26.29 20.82
C CYS A 232 10.84 -27.33 20.66
N SER A 233 11.95 -26.91 20.06
CA SER A 233 13.19 -27.66 20.04
C SER A 233 13.92 -27.52 21.37
N ARG A 234 14.55 -28.61 21.81
CA ARG A 234 15.25 -28.68 23.10
C ARG A 234 16.57 -29.41 22.92
N ARG A 235 17.62 -28.82 23.48
CA ARG A 235 18.94 -29.42 23.58
C ARG A 235 19.46 -29.19 24.99
N THR A 236 20.08 -30.19 25.60
CA THR A 236 20.61 -30.08 26.97
C THR A 236 22.14 -30.18 27.06
N GLN A 237 22.82 -30.57 25.96
CA GLN A 237 24.28 -30.66 25.90
C GLN A 237 24.85 -30.26 24.53
N PRO A 238 26.03 -29.61 24.48
CA PRO A 238 26.86 -29.18 25.61
C PRO A 238 26.35 -27.88 26.27
N ASP A 239 25.50 -27.14 25.58
CA ASP A 239 24.70 -26.01 26.06
C ASP A 239 23.22 -26.41 26.14
N VAL A 240 22.46 -25.70 26.97
CA VAL A 240 21.00 -25.83 26.98
C VAL A 240 20.42 -24.84 25.98
N ARG A 241 19.58 -25.33 25.06
CA ARG A 241 18.79 -24.52 24.12
C ARG A 241 17.32 -24.88 24.22
N CYS A 242 16.48 -23.86 24.20
CA CYS A 242 15.03 -23.99 24.22
C CYS A 242 14.44 -22.92 23.30
N GLY A 243 13.64 -23.29 22.32
CA GLY A 243 13.03 -22.31 21.43
C GLY A 243 12.01 -22.93 20.50
N GLY A 244 11.02 -22.13 20.12
CA GLY A 244 10.08 -22.45 19.05
C GLY A 244 10.36 -21.53 17.87
N SER A 245 9.88 -21.90 16.70
CA SER A 245 9.94 -21.02 15.54
C SER A 245 8.58 -20.96 14.86
N PHE A 246 8.35 -19.87 14.15
CA PHE A 246 7.20 -19.77 13.28
C PHE A 246 7.50 -19.01 12.01
N ASP A 247 6.79 -19.37 10.95
CA ASP A 247 6.81 -18.69 9.66
C ASP A 247 5.59 -17.77 9.54
N LEU A 248 5.72 -16.68 8.80
CA LEU A 248 4.62 -15.79 8.43
C LEU A 248 4.65 -15.53 6.93
N HIS A 249 3.46 -15.51 6.34
CA HIS A 249 3.30 -15.18 4.93
C HIS A 249 2.02 -14.39 4.69
N ALA A 250 2.16 -13.17 4.20
CA ALA A 250 1.06 -12.39 3.63
C ALA A 250 1.39 -12.02 2.18
N VAL A 251 0.43 -12.14 1.28
CA VAL A 251 0.54 -11.68 -0.11
C VAL A 251 -0.64 -10.77 -0.35
N PHE A 252 -0.40 -9.66 -1.03
CA PHE A 252 -1.41 -8.65 -1.32
C PHE A 252 -1.63 -8.57 -2.82
N ASP A 253 -2.88 -8.39 -3.21
CA ASP A 253 -3.24 -8.04 -4.57
C ASP A 253 -2.96 -6.55 -4.80
N ASP A 254 -2.33 -6.26 -5.94
CA ASP A 254 -2.12 -4.88 -6.37
C ASP A 254 -3.44 -4.25 -6.83
N ALA A 255 -3.73 -3.03 -6.38
CA ALA A 255 -4.91 -2.28 -6.82
C ALA A 255 -4.89 -2.00 -8.34
N ILE A 256 -3.69 -1.75 -8.87
CA ILE A 256 -3.40 -1.69 -10.30
C ILE A 256 -2.18 -2.58 -10.52
N PRO A 257 -2.21 -3.53 -11.49
CA PRO A 257 -1.03 -4.34 -11.80
C PRO A 257 0.19 -3.41 -11.93
N SER A 258 1.32 -3.63 -11.26
CA SER A 258 2.51 -2.73 -11.21
C SER A 258 2.52 -1.54 -10.25
N VAL A 259 1.42 -1.19 -9.58
CA VAL A 259 1.46 -0.31 -8.40
C VAL A 259 1.41 -1.22 -7.17
N PRO A 260 2.52 -1.35 -6.41
CA PRO A 260 2.58 -2.28 -5.30
C PRO A 260 1.46 -2.01 -4.29
N ALA A 261 0.84 -3.08 -3.80
CA ALA A 261 -0.10 -3.00 -2.71
C ALA A 261 0.51 -2.28 -1.48
N CYS A 262 -0.33 -1.52 -0.79
CA CYS A 262 0.03 -0.78 0.43
C CYS A 262 -0.04 -1.65 1.70
N GLY A 263 0.30 -2.93 1.59
CA GLY A 263 0.23 -3.85 2.72
C GLY A 263 1.33 -3.59 3.72
N GLU A 264 1.03 -3.67 5.02
CA GLU A 264 2.03 -3.78 6.08
C GLU A 264 1.72 -4.99 6.96
N TYR A 265 2.77 -5.72 7.36
CA TYR A 265 2.69 -6.67 8.47
C TYR A 265 3.21 -6.05 9.77
N ARG A 266 2.43 -6.16 10.86
CA ARG A 266 2.84 -5.79 12.21
C ARG A 266 2.70 -6.97 13.16
N GLN A 267 3.67 -7.11 14.05
CA GLN A 267 3.70 -8.17 15.06
C GLN A 267 3.74 -7.54 16.44
N TYR A 268 3.05 -8.16 17.39
CA TYR A 268 2.99 -7.72 18.78
C TYR A 268 3.23 -8.89 19.72
N VAL A 269 3.80 -8.61 20.89
CA VAL A 269 4.15 -9.62 21.89
C VAL A 269 3.71 -9.26 23.29
N ARG A 270 3.42 -10.30 24.07
CA ARG A 270 3.26 -10.25 25.54
C ARG A 270 3.62 -11.60 26.14
N GLY A 271 3.89 -11.64 27.43
CA GLY A 271 4.11 -12.89 28.16
C GLY A 271 5.39 -12.87 28.96
N GLU A 272 5.99 -14.04 29.15
CA GLU A 272 7.10 -14.22 30.08
C GLU A 272 8.20 -15.13 29.51
N LEU A 273 9.44 -14.73 29.77
CA LEU A 273 10.63 -15.55 29.59
C LEU A 273 11.32 -15.69 30.96
N LYS A 274 11.72 -16.89 31.35
CA LYS A 274 12.34 -17.16 32.67
C LYS A 274 13.58 -18.03 32.54
N VAL A 275 14.57 -17.77 33.39
CA VAL A 275 15.69 -18.67 33.71
C VAL A 275 15.57 -19.10 35.16
N GLY A 276 15.34 -20.39 35.41
CA GLY A 276 14.80 -20.85 36.69
C GLY A 276 13.50 -20.10 37.01
N ASP A 277 13.42 -19.51 38.20
CA ASP A 277 12.29 -18.68 38.63
C ASP A 277 12.46 -17.18 38.33
N GLN A 278 13.60 -16.78 37.74
CA GLN A 278 13.91 -15.37 37.49
C GLN A 278 13.39 -14.92 36.13
N PRO A 279 12.58 -13.85 36.05
CA PRO A 279 12.12 -13.31 34.79
C PRO A 279 13.28 -12.67 34.03
N VAL A 280 13.33 -12.92 32.73
CA VAL A 280 14.23 -12.26 31.79
C VAL A 280 13.50 -11.04 31.21
N PRO A 281 13.93 -9.79 31.52
CA PRO A 281 13.29 -8.61 30.98
C PRO A 281 13.57 -8.52 29.47
N PHE A 282 12.54 -8.68 28.65
CA PHE A 282 12.63 -8.50 27.20
C PHE A 282 12.40 -7.02 26.86
N ILE A 283 13.41 -6.35 26.28
CA ILE A 283 13.32 -4.93 25.91
C ILE A 283 13.05 -4.81 24.41
N LEU A 284 11.87 -4.28 24.10
CA LEU A 284 11.34 -4.00 22.77
C LEU A 284 11.78 -2.62 22.31
N ARG A 285 12.43 -2.55 21.14
CA ARG A 285 12.63 -1.30 20.39
C ARG A 285 11.58 -1.18 19.30
N GLU A 286 10.43 -0.65 19.67
CA GLU A 286 9.33 -0.39 18.74
C GLU A 286 9.68 0.73 17.77
N ASN A 287 9.21 0.60 16.54
CA ASN A 287 9.45 1.63 15.52
C ASN A 287 8.74 2.93 15.90
N GLY A 288 9.42 4.07 15.76
CA GLY A 288 8.88 5.38 16.14
C GLY A 288 8.77 5.65 17.66
N VAL A 289 9.11 4.69 18.53
CA VAL A 289 9.08 4.88 19.99
C VAL A 289 10.49 5.19 20.51
N ALA A 290 10.69 6.42 20.99
CA ALA A 290 12.01 6.91 21.39
C ALA A 290 12.65 6.13 22.57
N THR A 291 11.84 5.61 23.48
CA THR A 291 12.32 4.89 24.67
C THR A 291 11.93 3.40 24.58
N PRO A 292 12.90 2.47 24.59
CA PRO A 292 12.62 1.05 24.58
C PRO A 292 11.73 0.64 25.75
N ARG A 293 10.74 -0.22 25.50
CA ARG A 293 9.77 -0.69 26.51
C ARG A 293 10.03 -2.13 26.89
N LYS A 294 9.66 -2.51 28.11
CA LYS A 294 9.72 -3.92 28.52
C LYS A 294 8.46 -4.64 28.05
N MET A 295 8.62 -5.83 27.48
CA MET A 295 7.49 -6.72 27.22
C MET A 295 6.68 -6.91 28.51
N ARG A 296 5.36 -6.89 28.37
CA ARG A 296 4.42 -6.97 29.50
C ARG A 296 3.91 -8.40 29.63
N SER A 297 3.69 -8.84 30.87
CA SER A 297 3.02 -10.12 31.14
C SER A 297 1.58 -10.10 30.63
N ARG A 298 0.98 -11.29 30.46
CA ARG A 298 -0.46 -11.41 30.18
C ARG A 298 -1.28 -10.67 31.23
N PRO A 299 -2.34 -9.95 30.82
CA PRO A 299 -3.16 -9.22 31.75
C PRO A 299 -3.99 -10.15 32.63
N GLY A 300 -4.31 -9.69 33.84
CA GLY A 300 -5.29 -10.37 34.70
C GLY A 300 -6.72 -10.25 34.14
N PRO A 301 -7.66 -11.09 34.61
CA PRO A 301 -9.06 -10.99 34.23
C PRO A 301 -9.64 -9.59 34.48
N GLY A 302 -10.35 -9.04 33.49
CA GLY A 302 -10.98 -7.71 33.60
C GLY A 302 -10.03 -6.53 33.40
N SER A 303 -8.78 -6.76 32.99
CA SER A 303 -7.88 -5.67 32.58
C SER A 303 -8.45 -4.90 31.39
N ALA A 304 -8.31 -3.57 31.43
CA ALA A 304 -8.69 -2.70 30.31
C ALA A 304 -7.69 -2.72 29.14
N ASP A 305 -6.47 -3.21 29.40
CA ASP A 305 -5.37 -3.32 28.43
C ASP A 305 -5.03 -4.80 28.22
N ASP A 306 -4.86 -5.19 26.96
CA ASP A 306 -4.51 -6.56 26.56
C ASP A 306 -3.01 -6.87 26.72
N ASN A 307 -2.22 -5.86 27.09
CA ASN A 307 -0.80 -5.87 27.34
C ASN A 307 0.11 -6.16 26.13
N PHE A 308 -0.43 -6.32 24.92
CA PHE A 308 0.42 -6.43 23.73
C PHE A 308 1.24 -5.15 23.53
N LEU A 309 2.49 -5.33 23.13
CA LEU A 309 3.38 -4.26 22.68
C LEU A 309 3.92 -4.66 21.32
N GLU A 310 4.18 -3.69 20.45
CA GLU A 310 4.74 -4.02 19.15
C GLU A 310 6.11 -4.68 19.32
N ASP A 311 6.30 -5.72 18.54
CA ASP A 311 7.56 -6.41 18.48
C ASP A 311 8.64 -5.50 17.88
N GLY A 312 9.87 -5.62 18.36
CA GLY A 312 10.96 -4.70 18.07
C GLY A 312 12.30 -5.35 18.31
N GLN A 313 13.35 -4.84 17.66
CA GLN A 313 14.71 -5.34 17.88
C GLN A 313 15.03 -5.41 19.37
N ALA A 314 15.40 -6.58 19.88
CA ALA A 314 15.85 -6.67 21.26
C ALA A 314 16.96 -5.65 21.50
N ALA A 315 16.75 -4.71 22.42
CA ALA A 315 17.82 -3.80 22.79
C ALA A 315 18.95 -4.67 23.35
N GLY A 316 20.10 -4.68 22.67
CA GLY A 316 21.30 -5.35 23.16
C GLY A 316 21.43 -5.03 24.63
N SER A 317 21.22 -6.02 25.48
CA SER A 317 20.94 -5.79 26.88
C SER A 317 22.28 -5.63 27.58
N PRO A 318 22.74 -4.41 27.95
CA PRO A 318 23.83 -4.29 28.91
C PRO A 318 23.34 -4.96 30.20
N GLY A 319 23.75 -6.21 30.41
CA GLY A 319 23.32 -7.03 31.55
C GLY A 319 22.44 -8.26 31.25
N ASN A 320 22.26 -8.70 30.00
CA ASN A 320 21.73 -10.06 29.75
C ASN A 320 22.79 -11.09 30.17
N LYS A 321 22.79 -11.45 31.47
CA LYS A 321 23.70 -12.42 32.08
C LYS A 321 23.48 -13.85 31.57
N PHE A 322 22.42 -14.09 30.80
CA PHE A 322 21.93 -15.42 30.46
C PHE A 322 22.28 -15.87 29.05
N ALA A 323 22.89 -15.01 28.21
CA ALA A 323 23.27 -15.33 26.82
C ALA A 323 22.09 -15.87 25.97
N VAL A 324 20.88 -15.44 26.30
CA VAL A 324 19.67 -15.71 25.50
C VAL A 324 19.87 -15.01 24.16
N ASP A 325 19.95 -15.81 23.08
CA ASP A 325 19.93 -15.28 21.71
C ASP A 325 18.54 -14.74 21.47
N LEU A 326 18.43 -13.44 21.65
CA LEU A 326 17.21 -12.67 21.55
C LEU A 326 17.30 -11.80 20.30
N THR A 327 17.87 -12.29 19.21
CA THR A 327 17.73 -11.61 17.92
C THR A 327 16.29 -11.61 17.41
N TYR A 328 15.35 -12.15 18.16
CA TYR A 328 13.93 -11.85 18.07
C TYR A 328 13.66 -10.33 17.95
N GLY A 329 12.87 -9.95 16.94
CA GLY A 329 12.40 -8.58 16.79
C GLY A 329 12.70 -7.91 15.45
N HIS A 330 11.60 -7.44 14.87
CA HIS A 330 11.49 -6.53 13.72
C HIS A 330 12.78 -5.82 13.28
N ARG A 331 13.23 -6.14 12.06
CA ARG A 331 14.21 -5.34 11.31
C ARG A 331 13.74 -5.15 9.88
N ASN A 332 13.85 -3.92 9.37
CA ASN A 332 13.75 -3.68 7.93
C ASN A 332 14.94 -4.40 7.28
N ALA A 333 14.65 -5.40 6.47
CA ALA A 333 15.63 -5.99 5.57
C ALA A 333 15.73 -5.16 4.31
N SER A 334 16.94 -4.93 3.81
CA SER A 334 17.11 -4.63 2.39
C SER A 334 16.60 -5.84 1.60
N VAL A 335 15.77 -5.61 0.58
CA VAL A 335 15.40 -6.65 -0.39
C VAL A 335 16.68 -7.31 -0.92
N GLY A 336 16.83 -8.62 -0.76
CA GLY A 336 17.93 -9.39 -1.37
C GLY A 336 19.00 -9.98 -0.43
N ASN A 337 18.88 -9.87 0.90
CA ASN A 337 19.83 -10.56 1.80
C ASN A 337 19.52 -12.07 1.99
N GLY A 338 18.36 -12.54 1.52
CA GLY A 338 17.91 -13.94 1.57
C GLY A 338 17.64 -14.51 2.96
N ASN A 339 17.98 -13.78 4.03
CA ASN A 339 17.81 -14.20 5.41
C ASN A 339 16.45 -13.73 5.94
N ARG A 340 15.56 -14.69 6.18
CA ARG A 340 14.22 -14.46 6.74
C ARG A 340 14.16 -14.65 8.25
N PHE A 341 15.24 -15.10 8.88
CA PHE A 341 15.28 -15.31 10.32
C PHE A 341 15.32 -13.96 11.03
N ASP A 342 14.33 -13.75 11.91
CA ASP A 342 14.10 -12.55 12.68
C ASP A 342 13.99 -11.27 11.82
N MET A 343 13.55 -11.42 10.56
CA MET A 343 13.48 -10.37 9.55
C MET A 343 12.31 -10.61 8.60
N TYR A 344 11.70 -9.51 8.09
CA TYR A 344 10.69 -9.57 7.04
C TYR A 344 11.26 -9.03 5.74
N LEU A 345 10.81 -9.58 4.63
CA LEU A 345 10.93 -8.97 3.31
C LEU A 345 9.53 -8.57 2.85
N PRO A 346 9.28 -7.34 2.35
CA PRO A 346 10.16 -6.18 2.16
C PRO A 346 10.10 -5.16 3.33
N GLN A 347 10.42 -3.89 3.07
CA GLN A 347 10.31 -2.78 4.03
C GLN A 347 8.89 -2.67 4.61
N ARG A 348 8.76 -2.28 5.88
CA ARG A 348 7.46 -2.24 6.56
C ARG A 348 6.50 -1.15 6.15
N ARG A 349 7.00 -0.07 5.56
CA ARG A 349 6.15 1.06 5.20
C ARG A 349 5.02 0.62 4.26
N SER A 350 5.34 -0.24 3.30
CA SER A 350 4.38 -0.88 2.38
C SER A 350 5.07 -2.02 1.62
N GLY A 351 4.30 -2.99 1.12
CA GLY A 351 4.81 -4.09 0.32
C GLY A 351 3.74 -5.03 -0.21
N ALA A 352 4.03 -5.64 -1.37
CA ALA A 352 3.15 -6.60 -2.03
C ALA A 352 3.18 -8.02 -1.44
N GLU A 353 4.22 -8.37 -0.68
CA GLU A 353 4.34 -9.69 -0.05
C GLU A 353 5.18 -9.57 1.21
N TYR A 354 4.72 -10.08 2.35
CA TYR A 354 5.54 -10.19 3.56
C TYR A 354 5.85 -11.64 3.83
N VAL A 355 7.15 -11.96 3.87
CA VAL A 355 7.64 -13.28 4.31
C VAL A 355 8.66 -13.12 5.41
N GLY A 356 8.51 -13.92 6.46
CA GLY A 356 9.45 -13.96 7.57
C GLY A 356 9.43 -15.28 8.32
N ARG A 357 10.46 -15.46 9.14
CA ARG A 357 10.55 -16.48 10.17
C ARG A 357 10.98 -15.81 11.46
N ASP A 358 10.44 -16.27 12.56
CA ASP A 358 10.80 -15.78 13.88
C ASP A 358 11.13 -16.94 14.80
N GLU A 359 12.17 -16.80 15.62
CA GLU A 359 12.66 -17.88 16.49
C GLU A 359 12.81 -17.43 17.95
N PRO A 360 11.69 -17.25 18.69
CA PRO A 360 11.78 -16.97 20.12
C PRO A 360 12.47 -18.14 20.84
N GLY A 361 13.66 -17.87 21.37
CA GLY A 361 14.52 -18.89 21.94
C GLY A 361 15.44 -18.39 23.06
N ALA A 362 16.07 -19.34 23.72
CA ALA A 362 17.05 -19.13 24.77
C ALA A 362 18.19 -20.13 24.64
N THR A 363 19.42 -19.67 24.87
CA THR A 363 20.62 -20.49 25.00
C THR A 363 21.29 -20.17 26.33
N GLY A 364 21.80 -21.18 27.04
CA GLY A 364 22.65 -20.97 28.21
C GLY A 364 23.45 -22.19 28.61
N ALA A 365 24.12 -22.11 29.76
CA ALA A 365 25.02 -23.15 30.22
C ALA A 365 24.29 -24.47 30.53
N ALA A 366 25.02 -25.60 30.46
CA ALA A 366 24.53 -26.91 30.89
C ALA A 366 23.87 -26.83 32.29
N GLY A 367 22.68 -27.43 32.44
CA GLY A 367 21.91 -27.40 33.69
C GLY A 367 21.10 -26.12 33.94
N SER A 368 21.06 -25.19 32.97
CA SER A 368 20.14 -24.04 33.01
C SER A 368 18.70 -24.49 32.71
N PHE A 369 17.75 -24.00 33.48
CA PHE A 369 16.32 -24.24 33.28
C PHE A 369 15.69 -23.04 32.58
N PHE A 370 14.95 -23.26 31.49
CA PHE A 370 14.31 -22.19 30.73
C PHE A 370 12.80 -22.40 30.63
N SER A 371 12.05 -21.31 30.71
CA SER A 371 10.63 -21.28 30.33
C SER A 371 10.36 -20.10 29.42
N ILE A 372 9.75 -20.39 28.27
CA ILE A 372 9.23 -19.44 27.29
C ILE A 372 7.71 -19.63 27.28
N ASP A 373 6.97 -18.57 27.53
CA ASP A 373 5.51 -18.56 27.43
C ASP A 373 5.08 -17.17 26.93
N VAL A 374 5.15 -17.01 25.60
CA VAL A 374 4.97 -15.72 24.92
C VAL A 374 3.83 -15.85 23.91
N ASP A 375 2.88 -14.93 23.99
CA ASP A 375 1.84 -14.74 22.99
C ASP A 375 2.35 -13.76 21.93
N PHE A 376 1.98 -14.06 20.69
CA PHE A 376 2.20 -13.24 19.52
C PHE A 376 0.85 -12.85 18.93
N ARG A 377 0.79 -11.65 18.36
CA ARG A 377 -0.31 -11.20 17.51
C ARG A 377 0.29 -10.70 16.21
N GLY A 378 -0.13 -11.30 15.11
CA GLY A 378 0.20 -10.85 13.75
C GLY A 378 -0.97 -10.08 13.18
N GLN A 379 -0.70 -8.91 12.60
CA GLN A 379 -1.69 -8.06 11.94
C GLN A 379 -1.23 -7.74 10.53
N VAL A 380 -2.18 -7.83 9.60
CA VAL A 380 -2.02 -7.32 8.24
C VAL A 380 -2.83 -6.04 8.14
N VAL A 381 -2.21 -4.98 7.65
CA VAL A 381 -2.72 -3.60 7.68
C VAL A 381 -2.70 -3.01 6.27
N ASP A 382 -3.77 -2.36 5.86
CA ASP A 382 -3.76 -1.44 4.72
C ASP A 382 -3.38 -0.03 5.21
N VAL A 383 -2.12 0.33 4.97
CA VAL A 383 -1.59 1.62 5.43
C VAL A 383 -2.04 2.79 4.54
N CYS A 384 -2.48 2.53 3.31
CA CYS A 384 -2.98 3.57 2.42
C CYS A 384 -4.47 3.89 2.66
N ASN A 385 -5.19 3.09 3.45
CA ASN A 385 -6.57 3.34 3.87
C ASN A 385 -6.70 3.59 5.37
N GLY A 386 -5.83 4.43 5.93
CA GLY A 386 -5.92 4.88 7.32
C GLY A 386 -5.52 3.80 8.35
N GLY A 387 -4.73 2.81 7.94
CA GLY A 387 -4.27 1.73 8.82
C GLY A 387 -5.35 0.69 9.13
N ALA A 388 -6.24 0.42 8.17
CA ALA A 388 -7.29 -0.57 8.33
C ALA A 388 -6.68 -1.97 8.56
N ILE A 389 -7.13 -2.66 9.62
CA ILE A 389 -6.66 -4.02 9.93
C ILE A 389 -7.45 -5.01 9.06
N LEU A 390 -6.77 -5.66 8.14
CA LEU A 390 -7.35 -6.63 7.20
C LEU A 390 -7.38 -8.05 7.79
N PHE A 391 -6.40 -8.36 8.63
CA PHE A 391 -6.29 -9.66 9.29
C PHE A 391 -5.65 -9.52 10.66
N THR A 392 -6.08 -10.34 11.61
CA THR A 392 -5.42 -10.50 12.91
C THR A 392 -5.48 -11.97 13.31
N ASN A 393 -4.36 -12.51 13.76
CA ASN A 393 -4.30 -13.80 14.43
C ASN A 393 -3.37 -13.76 15.63
N GLU A 394 -3.66 -14.60 16.64
CA GLU A 394 -2.84 -14.75 17.83
C GLU A 394 -2.39 -16.20 18.00
N TRP A 395 -1.15 -16.40 18.42
CA TRP A 395 -0.59 -17.71 18.74
C TRP A 395 0.35 -17.63 19.94
N THR A 396 0.71 -18.78 20.51
CA THR A 396 1.61 -18.84 21.66
C THR A 396 2.77 -19.78 21.38
N VAL A 397 3.99 -19.35 21.74
CA VAL A 397 5.15 -20.24 21.84
C VAL A 397 5.36 -20.61 23.30
N ARG A 398 5.27 -21.92 23.60
CA ARG A 398 5.46 -22.48 24.95
C ARG A 398 6.58 -23.50 24.99
N CYS A 399 7.74 -23.08 25.47
CA CYS A 399 8.92 -23.94 25.54
C CYS A 399 9.45 -24.06 26.96
N GLN A 400 9.77 -25.26 27.40
CA GLN A 400 10.41 -25.48 28.69
C GLN A 400 11.53 -26.51 28.55
N VAL A 401 12.71 -26.21 29.09
CA VAL A 401 13.73 -27.23 29.32
C VAL A 401 13.85 -27.41 30.83
N PRO A 402 13.44 -28.58 31.35
CA PRO A 402 13.60 -28.93 32.75
C PRO A 402 15.04 -29.36 33.05
#